data_AF-A0A963DZM5-F1
#
_entry.id   AF-A0A963DZM5-F1
#
_cell.length_a   1.000
_cell.length_b   1.000
_cell.length_c   1.000
_cell.angle_alpha   90.00
_cell.angle_beta   90.00
_cell.angle_gamma   90.00
#
_symmetry.space_group_name_H-M   'P 1'
#
loop_
_entity.id
_entity.type
_entity.pdbx_description
1 polymer ?
#
loop_
_entity_poly.entity_id
_entity_poly.type
_entity_poly.pdbx_seq_one_letter_code
_entity_poly.pdbx_strand_id
1 'polypeptide(L)'
;MNKLFTFAAGVVGLWFQTTPASAFSVTVIPAGPVVFSGFSAEMAIDHVGSSSTLDVGDSIRSIFTLNRLNGVPTYGAGTANPELTGVSQVRVITKVSTATPALFDYTFGPDPASGLGPGNVAALYEDAGDDFTRICGTVAACDATARNGALPATFGMAGGFWDATIVEDLSVGAVLAPGSPLGAFAMALDFTLNNTGVVWGKANCTDPFTATVSSVDVCGTGTFDASGRNTTGPATPYDVFDPLELALYRIPEPRTLVIVGFGFLALGLSRRRSLAS
;
A
#
# COMPACT_ATOMS: atom_id res chain seq x y z
N MET A 1 -45.37 45.19 18.09
CA MET A 1 -45.38 43.88 17.39
C MET A 1 -43.93 43.39 17.34
N ASN A 2 -43.48 42.68 18.38
CA ASN A 2 -42.11 42.17 18.47
C ASN A 2 -42.09 40.72 18.00
N LYS A 3 -41.38 40.44 16.90
CA LYS A 3 -41.13 39.07 16.43
C LYS A 3 -39.89 38.54 17.15
N LEU A 4 -40.12 37.57 18.04
CA LEU A 4 -39.10 36.76 18.69
C LEU A 4 -38.57 35.76 17.64
N PHE A 5 -37.29 35.83 17.28
CA PHE A 5 -36.62 34.83 16.46
C PHE A 5 -36.02 33.76 17.39
N THR A 6 -36.57 32.56 17.34
CA THR A 6 -36.02 31.37 18.01
C THR A 6 -35.00 30.73 17.08
N PHE A 7 -33.72 30.70 17.46
CA PHE A 7 -32.71 29.87 16.82
C PHE A 7 -32.75 28.47 17.42
N ALA A 8 -33.06 27.46 16.60
CA ALA A 8 -32.89 26.06 16.96
C ALA A 8 -31.43 25.66 16.68
N ALA A 9 -30.66 25.38 17.73
CA ALA A 9 -29.34 24.78 17.62
C ALA A 9 -29.51 23.29 17.23
N GLY A 10 -29.27 22.97 15.97
CA GLY A 10 -29.16 21.59 15.50
C GLY A 10 -27.85 20.99 16.00
N VAL A 11 -27.94 20.08 16.97
CA VAL A 11 -26.82 19.23 17.38
C VAL A 11 -26.55 18.25 16.23
N VAL A 12 -25.52 18.53 15.43
CA VAL A 12 -24.97 17.57 14.48
C VAL A 12 -24.22 16.52 15.31
N GLY A 13 -24.89 15.41 15.58
CA GLY A 13 -24.25 14.23 16.16
C GLY A 13 -23.26 13.65 15.14
N LEU A 14 -21.97 13.91 15.37
CA LEU A 14 -20.89 13.25 14.65
C LEU A 14 -20.86 11.79 15.10
N TRP A 15 -21.52 10.90 14.37
CA TRP A 15 -21.43 9.47 14.59
C TRP A 15 -20.04 9.01 14.11
N PHE A 16 -19.10 8.89 15.05
CA PHE A 16 -17.90 8.09 14.81
C PHE A 16 -18.35 6.64 14.67
N GLN A 17 -18.44 6.14 13.44
CA GLN A 17 -18.47 4.70 13.20
C GLN A 17 -17.13 4.14 13.66
N THR A 18 -17.08 3.64 14.88
CA THR A 18 -15.99 2.75 15.31
C THR A 18 -16.23 1.43 14.59
N THR A 19 -15.60 1.23 13.43
CA THR A 19 -15.53 -0.09 12.83
C THR A 19 -14.86 -1.02 13.85
N PRO A 20 -15.46 -2.18 14.16
CA PRO A 20 -14.79 -3.14 15.02
C PRO A 20 -13.46 -3.51 14.37
N ALA A 21 -12.38 -3.50 15.17
CA ALA A 21 -11.08 -4.00 14.75
C ALA A 21 -11.24 -5.50 14.44
N SER A 22 -11.54 -5.81 13.19
CA SER A 22 -11.36 -7.15 12.65
C SER A 22 -9.88 -7.41 12.63
N ALA A 23 -9.41 -8.30 13.52
CA ALA A 23 -8.03 -8.72 13.54
C ALA A 23 -7.69 -9.32 12.18
N PHE A 24 -6.74 -8.70 11.50
CA PHE A 24 -6.07 -9.24 10.32
C PHE A 24 -5.72 -10.70 10.58
N SER A 25 -6.40 -11.63 9.91
CA SER A 25 -6.30 -13.05 10.27
C SER A 25 -5.21 -13.72 9.46
N VAL A 26 -4.03 -13.10 9.38
CA VAL A 26 -2.91 -13.71 8.66
C VAL A 26 -2.18 -14.65 9.60
N THR A 27 -2.78 -15.81 9.77
CA THR A 27 -2.22 -16.96 10.50
C THR A 27 -0.93 -17.49 9.85
N VAL A 28 -0.46 -16.88 8.74
CA VAL A 28 0.52 -17.46 7.81
C VAL A 28 1.79 -16.61 7.60
N ILE A 29 1.92 -15.40 8.17
CA ILE A 29 3.15 -14.59 7.96
C ILE A 29 4.32 -15.23 8.73
N PRO A 30 5.41 -15.67 8.10
CA PRO A 30 6.56 -16.17 8.86
C PRO A 30 7.27 -15.03 9.61
N ALA A 31 7.99 -15.35 10.68
CA ALA A 31 8.84 -14.37 11.34
C ALA A 31 10.08 -14.06 10.48
N GLY A 32 10.61 -12.83 10.59
CA GLY A 32 11.74 -12.34 9.79
C GLY A 32 11.31 -11.56 8.55
N PRO A 33 12.21 -11.43 7.55
CA PRO A 33 11.93 -10.70 6.32
C PRO A 33 10.83 -11.39 5.50
N VAL A 34 9.88 -10.61 5.02
CA VAL A 34 8.81 -11.05 4.13
C VAL A 34 8.63 -10.08 2.98
N VAL A 35 8.31 -10.60 1.81
CA VAL A 35 8.00 -9.82 0.62
C VAL A 35 6.58 -10.17 0.19
N PHE A 36 5.70 -9.18 0.22
CA PHE A 36 4.41 -9.25 -0.45
C PHE A 36 4.61 -8.81 -1.88
N SER A 37 4.10 -9.57 -2.84
CA SER A 37 4.12 -9.18 -4.24
C SER A 37 2.74 -9.27 -4.84
N GLY A 38 2.46 -8.40 -5.79
CA GLY A 38 1.25 -8.44 -6.57
C GLY A 38 1.26 -7.37 -7.66
N PHE A 39 0.09 -6.80 -7.94
CA PHE A 39 -0.05 -5.84 -9.02
C PHE A 39 -0.95 -4.67 -8.63
N SER A 40 -0.55 -3.46 -9.00
CA SER A 40 -1.37 -2.25 -9.00
C SER A 40 -1.97 -1.98 -10.36
N ALA A 41 -2.99 -1.13 -10.33
CA ALA A 41 -3.51 -0.42 -11.48
C ALA A 41 -3.75 1.03 -11.10
N GLU A 42 -3.35 1.94 -11.99
CA GLU A 42 -3.21 3.36 -11.65
C GLU A 42 -3.92 4.29 -12.63
N MET A 43 -4.28 5.45 -12.09
CA MET A 43 -4.76 6.58 -12.86
C MET A 43 -4.15 7.88 -12.34
N ALA A 44 -3.89 8.81 -13.26
CA ALA A 44 -3.65 10.20 -12.91
C ALA A 44 -4.97 10.90 -12.54
N ILE A 45 -4.92 11.76 -11.54
CA ILE A 45 -5.97 12.69 -11.13
C ILE A 45 -5.40 14.09 -11.37
N ASP A 46 -5.95 14.76 -12.37
CA ASP A 46 -5.62 16.15 -12.67
C ASP A 46 -6.31 17.07 -11.65
N HIS A 47 -5.50 17.77 -10.86
CA HIS A 47 -5.96 18.78 -9.91
C HIS A 47 -5.74 20.20 -10.40
N VAL A 48 -4.80 20.40 -11.34
CA VAL A 48 -4.31 21.72 -11.74
C VAL A 48 -4.83 22.16 -13.12
N GLY A 49 -5.56 21.29 -13.82
CA GLY A 49 -6.19 21.54 -15.12
C GLY A 49 -5.27 21.33 -16.32
N SER A 50 -4.12 20.66 -16.14
CA SER A 50 -3.24 20.25 -17.24
C SER A 50 -3.71 18.91 -17.80
N SER A 51 -4.56 18.96 -18.83
CA SER A 51 -5.41 17.84 -19.23
C SER A 51 -4.72 16.59 -19.79
N SER A 52 -3.38 16.48 -19.81
CA SER A 52 -2.68 15.33 -20.41
C SER A 52 -1.34 14.97 -19.80
N THR A 53 -0.85 15.69 -18.79
CA THR A 53 0.51 15.49 -18.27
C THR A 53 0.50 15.58 -16.76
N LEU A 54 1.22 14.66 -16.12
CA LEU A 54 1.40 14.66 -14.68
C LEU A 54 2.27 15.84 -14.26
N ASP A 55 1.70 16.77 -13.48
CA ASP A 55 2.37 17.98 -13.01
C ASP A 55 2.31 18.16 -11.48
N VAL A 56 3.08 19.11 -10.97
CA VAL A 56 3.12 19.41 -9.53
C VAL A 56 1.73 19.81 -9.04
N GLY A 57 1.23 19.07 -8.05
CA GLY A 57 -0.11 19.24 -7.48
C GLY A 57 -1.12 18.18 -7.94
N ASP A 58 -0.85 17.47 -9.03
CA ASP A 58 -1.64 16.30 -9.45
C ASP A 58 -1.42 15.11 -8.55
N SER A 59 -2.27 14.11 -8.68
CA SER A 59 -2.18 12.89 -7.88
C SER A 59 -2.23 11.63 -8.74
N ILE A 60 -1.63 10.56 -8.23
CA ILE A 60 -1.80 9.20 -8.76
C ILE A 60 -2.64 8.43 -7.75
N ARG A 61 -3.74 7.84 -8.23
CA ARG A 61 -4.56 6.89 -7.47
C ARG A 61 -4.26 5.49 -7.98
N SER A 62 -3.89 4.60 -7.06
CA SER A 62 -3.62 3.20 -7.39
C SER A 62 -4.50 2.29 -6.55
N ILE A 63 -4.93 1.19 -7.18
CA ILE A 63 -5.54 0.06 -6.47
C ILE A 63 -4.70 -1.17 -6.77
N PHE A 64 -4.31 -1.88 -5.73
CA PHE A 64 -3.42 -3.02 -5.84
C PHE A 64 -3.95 -4.24 -5.11
N THR A 65 -3.48 -5.41 -5.53
CA THR A 65 -3.67 -6.66 -4.79
C THR A 65 -2.33 -7.22 -4.40
N LEU A 66 -2.27 -7.87 -3.24
CA LEU A 66 -1.11 -8.60 -2.76
C LEU A 66 -1.50 -10.07 -2.66
N ASN A 67 -1.10 -10.86 -3.66
CA ASN A 67 -1.55 -12.25 -3.78
C ASN A 67 -0.48 -13.27 -3.38
N ARG A 68 0.78 -12.84 -3.27
CA ARG A 68 1.90 -13.72 -2.95
C ARG A 68 2.70 -13.20 -1.76
N LEU A 69 3.15 -14.15 -0.95
CA LEU A 69 4.06 -13.94 0.16
C LEU A 69 5.32 -14.76 -0.10
N ASN A 70 6.48 -14.09 -0.23
CA ASN A 70 7.75 -14.72 -0.61
C ASN A 70 7.62 -15.59 -1.88
N GLY A 71 6.83 -15.12 -2.85
CA GLY A 71 6.55 -15.84 -4.10
C GLY A 71 5.49 -16.95 -4.02
N VAL A 72 4.97 -17.26 -2.83
CA VAL A 72 3.94 -18.31 -2.63
C VAL A 72 2.54 -17.69 -2.66
N PRO A 73 1.61 -18.20 -3.49
CA PRO A 73 0.21 -17.77 -3.47
C PRO A 73 -0.39 -17.93 -2.07
N THR A 74 -0.77 -16.80 -1.48
CA THR A 74 -1.26 -16.73 -0.08
C THR A 74 -2.64 -16.08 0.02
N TYR A 75 -2.99 -15.25 -0.97
CA TYR A 75 -4.32 -14.64 -1.11
C TYR A 75 -4.89 -14.90 -2.51
N GLY A 76 -6.22 -14.82 -2.62
CA GLY A 76 -6.99 -15.06 -3.84
C GLY A 76 -7.68 -16.42 -3.86
N ALA A 77 -8.42 -16.66 -4.95
CA ALA A 77 -9.16 -17.88 -5.22
C ALA A 77 -8.39 -19.17 -4.86
N GLY A 78 -9.00 -19.99 -4.00
CA GLY A 78 -8.45 -21.28 -3.56
C GLY A 78 -7.46 -21.22 -2.41
N THR A 79 -7.24 -20.04 -1.81
CA THR A 79 -6.46 -19.88 -0.57
C THR A 79 -7.36 -19.73 0.65
N ALA A 80 -6.77 -19.80 1.86
CA ALA A 80 -7.49 -19.54 3.10
C ALA A 80 -7.76 -18.04 3.35
N ASN A 81 -7.08 -17.15 2.60
CA ASN A 81 -7.20 -15.71 2.73
C ASN A 81 -7.76 -15.15 1.41
N PRO A 82 -9.09 -15.04 1.28
CA PRO A 82 -9.75 -14.75 0.00
C PRO A 82 -9.19 -13.52 -0.71
N GLU A 83 -9.04 -12.38 -0.05
CA GLU A 83 -8.56 -11.16 -0.71
C GLU A 83 -7.74 -10.25 0.19
N LEU A 84 -6.61 -9.75 -0.34
CA LEU A 84 -5.85 -8.64 0.23
C LEU A 84 -5.64 -7.58 -0.84
N THR A 85 -6.43 -6.51 -0.73
CA THR A 85 -6.40 -5.34 -1.58
C THR A 85 -5.73 -4.17 -0.87
N GLY A 86 -5.31 -3.20 -1.64
CA GLY A 86 -4.82 -1.95 -1.14
C GLY A 86 -5.15 -0.81 -2.07
N VAL A 87 -5.25 0.37 -1.48
CA VAL A 87 -5.54 1.61 -2.18
C VAL A 87 -4.50 2.63 -1.76
N SER A 88 -3.89 3.27 -2.74
CA SER A 88 -2.97 4.39 -2.52
C SER A 88 -3.40 5.62 -3.29
N GLN A 89 -3.06 6.78 -2.73
CA GLN A 89 -3.13 8.04 -3.45
C GLN A 89 -2.00 8.95 -2.99
N VAL A 90 -1.20 9.39 -3.95
CA VAL A 90 -0.05 10.24 -3.70
C VAL A 90 -0.10 11.46 -4.60
N ARG A 91 0.35 12.60 -4.08
CA ARG A 91 0.40 13.87 -4.79
C ARG A 91 1.81 14.17 -5.27
N VAL A 92 1.96 14.68 -6.47
CA VAL A 92 3.23 15.19 -6.99
C VAL A 92 3.64 16.44 -6.23
N ILE A 93 4.79 16.38 -5.56
CA ILE A 93 5.37 17.50 -4.81
C ILE A 93 6.45 18.20 -5.63
N THR A 94 7.28 17.41 -6.32
CA THR A 94 8.30 17.93 -7.23
C THR A 94 8.30 17.15 -8.52
N LYS A 95 8.69 17.84 -9.60
CA LYS A 95 8.88 17.29 -10.94
C LYS A 95 10.16 17.88 -11.51
N VAL A 96 11.10 17.02 -11.89
CA VAL A 96 12.41 17.41 -12.40
C VAL A 96 12.65 16.73 -13.74
N SER A 97 13.02 17.50 -14.75
CA SER A 97 13.31 16.94 -16.07
C SER A 97 14.56 16.07 -16.02
N THR A 98 14.51 14.89 -16.63
CA THR A 98 15.70 14.07 -16.86
C THR A 98 16.41 14.49 -18.16
N ALA A 99 17.52 13.83 -18.49
CA ALA A 99 18.17 13.99 -19.79
C ALA A 99 17.36 13.40 -20.96
N THR A 100 16.35 12.56 -20.66
CA THR A 100 15.48 11.93 -21.65
C THR A 100 14.21 12.76 -21.82
N PRO A 101 13.85 13.16 -23.05
CA PRO A 101 12.61 13.91 -23.28
C PRO A 101 11.37 13.18 -22.77
N ALA A 102 10.43 13.93 -22.17
CA ALA A 102 9.17 13.44 -21.61
C ALA A 102 9.29 12.42 -20.45
N LEU A 103 10.50 12.23 -19.91
CA LEU A 103 10.76 11.43 -18.71
C LEU A 103 11.19 12.36 -17.57
N PHE A 104 10.54 12.22 -16.41
CA PHE A 104 10.76 13.10 -15.27
C PHE A 104 10.96 12.30 -13.98
N ASP A 105 11.76 12.88 -13.10
CA ASP A 105 11.89 12.44 -11.71
C ASP A 105 10.85 13.16 -10.87
N TYR A 106 10.05 12.39 -10.16
CA TYR A 106 8.95 12.85 -9.32
C TYR A 106 9.20 12.45 -7.87
N THR A 107 8.94 13.39 -6.97
CA THR A 107 8.79 13.09 -5.55
C THR A 107 7.34 13.28 -5.15
N PHE A 108 6.83 12.32 -4.40
CA PHE A 108 5.43 12.28 -4.00
C PHE A 108 5.23 12.57 -2.51
N GLY A 109 4.03 13.04 -2.20
CA GLY A 109 3.57 13.46 -0.88
C GLY A 109 2.19 12.90 -0.56
N PRO A 110 1.74 12.96 0.71
CA PRO A 110 0.36 12.64 1.05
C PRO A 110 -0.61 13.57 0.33
N ASP A 111 -1.63 13.00 -0.31
CA ASP A 111 -2.70 13.79 -0.89
C ASP A 111 -3.83 14.04 0.13
N PRO A 112 -4.10 15.29 0.54
CA PRO A 112 -5.21 15.60 1.44
C PRO A 112 -6.59 15.23 0.86
N ALA A 113 -6.72 15.04 -0.45
CA ALA A 113 -7.96 14.65 -1.10
C ALA A 113 -8.16 13.12 -1.20
N SER A 114 -7.24 12.30 -0.65
CA SER A 114 -7.25 10.84 -0.80
C SER A 114 -8.44 10.12 -0.15
N GLY A 115 -9.00 10.71 0.90
CA GLY A 115 -9.99 10.04 1.75
C GLY A 115 -9.44 8.86 2.55
N LEU A 116 -8.11 8.69 2.63
CA LEU A 116 -7.43 7.64 3.42
C LEU A 116 -7.13 8.07 4.86
N GLY A 117 -7.37 9.34 5.18
CA GLY A 117 -7.05 9.96 6.46
C GLY A 117 -5.81 10.88 6.38
N PRO A 118 -5.66 11.84 7.31
CA PRO A 118 -4.56 12.80 7.27
C PRO A 118 -3.18 12.13 7.30
N GLY A 119 -2.31 12.47 6.34
CA GLY A 119 -0.94 11.96 6.27
C GLY A 119 -0.80 10.53 5.72
N ASN A 120 -1.91 9.84 5.48
CA ASN A 120 -1.90 8.50 4.89
C ASN A 120 -1.76 8.58 3.37
N VAL A 121 -0.89 7.74 2.82
CA VAL A 121 -0.70 7.56 1.37
C VAL A 121 -1.25 6.24 0.86
N ALA A 122 -1.39 5.24 1.74
CA ALA A 122 -1.91 3.94 1.38
C ALA A 122 -2.68 3.28 2.53
N ALA A 123 -3.58 2.38 2.17
CA ALA A 123 -4.37 1.55 3.08
C ALA A 123 -4.47 0.12 2.52
N LEU A 124 -4.45 -0.87 3.40
CA LEU A 124 -4.75 -2.28 3.05
C LEU A 124 -6.13 -2.65 3.54
N TYR A 125 -6.79 -3.52 2.79
CA TYR A 125 -8.09 -4.07 3.09
C TYR A 125 -8.06 -5.59 2.93
N GLU A 126 -8.62 -6.30 3.91
CA GLU A 126 -8.79 -7.75 3.86
C GLU A 126 -10.28 -8.06 3.72
N ASP A 127 -10.67 -8.67 2.61
CA ASP A 127 -12.06 -9.01 2.31
C ASP A 127 -12.25 -10.54 2.20
N ALA A 128 -13.38 -10.99 2.76
CA ALA A 128 -13.82 -12.38 2.72
C ALA A 128 -14.49 -12.76 1.37
N GLY A 129 -14.92 -11.78 0.59
CA GLY A 129 -15.71 -11.95 -0.63
C GLY A 129 -14.93 -12.35 -1.88
N ASP A 130 -13.63 -12.00 -1.98
CA ASP A 130 -12.82 -12.17 -3.21
C ASP A 130 -13.55 -11.62 -4.44
N ASP A 131 -14.05 -10.39 -4.34
CA ASP A 131 -14.89 -9.74 -5.34
C ASP A 131 -14.19 -8.58 -6.08
N PHE A 132 -12.95 -8.24 -5.71
CA PHE A 132 -12.18 -7.24 -6.42
C PHE A 132 -11.68 -7.75 -7.76
N THR A 133 -11.89 -6.93 -8.79
CA THR A 133 -11.29 -7.09 -10.11
C THR A 133 -10.88 -5.75 -10.68
N ARG A 134 -9.72 -5.73 -11.35
CA ARG A 134 -9.22 -4.56 -12.09
C ARG A 134 -10.01 -4.29 -13.38
N ILE A 135 -10.88 -5.22 -13.78
CA ILE A 135 -11.78 -5.13 -14.94
C ILE A 135 -13.15 -4.66 -14.43
N CYS A 136 -13.22 -3.40 -14.02
CA CYS A 136 -14.46 -2.76 -13.57
C CYS A 136 -14.90 -1.66 -14.56
N GLY A 137 -16.17 -1.26 -14.52
CA GLY A 137 -16.67 -0.22 -15.42
C GLY A 137 -16.14 1.19 -15.13
N THR A 138 -15.82 1.49 -13.86
CA THR A 138 -15.31 2.79 -13.41
C THR A 138 -14.34 2.63 -12.26
N VAL A 139 -13.39 3.56 -12.10
CA VAL A 139 -12.44 3.52 -10.97
C VAL A 139 -13.17 3.54 -9.63
N ALA A 140 -14.24 4.33 -9.49
CA ALA A 140 -15.04 4.37 -8.27
C ALA A 140 -15.67 3.01 -7.92
N ALA A 141 -16.09 2.22 -8.91
CA ALA A 141 -16.61 0.87 -8.68
C ALA A 141 -15.52 -0.10 -8.21
N CYS A 142 -14.32 -0.04 -8.82
CA CYS A 142 -13.16 -0.79 -8.33
C CYS A 142 -12.74 -0.37 -6.91
N ASP A 143 -12.74 0.93 -6.61
CA ASP A 143 -12.38 1.44 -5.28
C ASP A 143 -13.36 0.98 -4.20
N ALA A 144 -14.64 0.87 -4.54
CA ALA A 144 -15.65 0.38 -3.61
C ALA A 144 -15.44 -1.09 -3.24
N THR A 145 -15.15 -1.96 -4.21
CA THR A 145 -14.87 -3.38 -3.93
C THR A 145 -13.52 -3.55 -3.25
N ALA A 146 -12.47 -2.84 -3.67
CA ALA A 146 -11.16 -2.89 -3.00
C ALA A 146 -11.14 -2.41 -1.54
N ARG A 147 -12.23 -1.81 -1.05
CA ARG A 147 -12.33 -1.22 0.30
C ARG A 147 -13.49 -1.79 1.12
N ASN A 148 -14.19 -2.81 0.61
CA ASN A 148 -15.36 -3.41 1.25
C ASN A 148 -15.01 -4.30 2.46
N GLY A 149 -13.71 -4.58 2.67
CA GLY A 149 -13.20 -5.42 3.74
C GLY A 149 -12.80 -4.71 5.03
N ALA A 150 -12.18 -5.46 5.94
CA ALA A 150 -11.56 -4.94 7.15
C ALA A 150 -10.34 -4.09 6.81
N LEU A 151 -10.03 -3.06 7.63
CA LEU A 151 -8.85 -2.20 7.46
C LEU A 151 -7.72 -2.62 8.44
N PRO A 152 -6.82 -3.55 8.05
CA PRO A 152 -5.73 -4.00 8.91
C PRO A 152 -4.59 -2.99 9.05
N ALA A 153 -4.34 -2.15 8.04
CA ALA A 153 -3.20 -1.25 8.05
C ALA A 153 -3.42 0.01 7.21
N THR A 154 -2.82 1.11 7.67
CA THR A 154 -2.61 2.31 6.87
C THR A 154 -1.16 2.75 6.96
N PHE A 155 -0.68 3.42 5.93
CA PHE A 155 0.70 3.81 5.77
C PHE A 155 0.83 5.29 5.48
N GLY A 156 1.90 5.89 6.01
CA GLY A 156 2.30 7.26 5.77
C GLY A 156 3.80 7.35 5.45
N MET A 157 4.26 8.55 5.10
CA MET A 157 5.66 8.81 4.74
C MET A 157 6.42 9.58 5.82
N ALA A 158 6.07 9.38 7.10
CA ALA A 158 6.72 10.09 8.21
C ALA A 158 8.18 9.62 8.38
N GLY A 159 9.13 10.30 7.73
CA GLY A 159 10.54 9.89 7.67
C GLY A 159 10.88 8.93 6.52
N GLY A 160 9.91 8.70 5.63
CA GLY A 160 10.03 7.88 4.44
C GLY A 160 10.14 8.71 3.16
N PHE A 161 9.95 8.06 2.01
CA PHE A 161 9.97 8.68 0.69
C PHE A 161 9.03 7.92 -0.25
N TRP A 162 8.67 8.57 -1.35
CA TRP A 162 8.07 7.90 -2.50
C TRP A 162 8.50 8.70 -3.72
N ASP A 163 9.33 8.07 -4.55
CA ASP A 163 9.97 8.69 -5.69
C ASP A 163 9.81 7.80 -6.92
N ALA A 164 9.73 8.42 -8.08
CA ALA A 164 9.63 7.71 -9.35
C ALA A 164 10.35 8.44 -10.46
N THR A 165 10.82 7.67 -11.44
CA THR A 165 11.15 8.17 -12.77
C THR A 165 10.15 7.57 -13.75
N ILE A 166 9.28 8.38 -14.34
CA ILE A 166 8.19 7.92 -15.22
C ILE A 166 7.92 8.91 -16.35
N VAL A 167 7.33 8.42 -17.44
CA VAL A 167 6.80 9.27 -18.51
C VAL A 167 5.79 10.29 -17.97
N GLU A 168 5.82 11.49 -18.54
CA GLU A 168 4.96 12.60 -18.11
C GLU A 168 3.47 12.36 -18.42
N ASP A 169 3.17 11.76 -19.57
CA ASP A 169 1.81 11.46 -20.01
C ASP A 169 1.49 9.97 -19.77
N LEU A 170 0.74 9.69 -18.71
CA LEU A 170 0.35 8.31 -18.38
C LEU A 170 -0.67 7.73 -19.36
N SER A 171 -1.41 8.57 -20.10
CA SER A 171 -2.41 8.10 -21.06
C SER A 171 -1.77 7.34 -22.23
N VAL A 172 -0.47 7.56 -22.46
CA VAL A 172 0.34 6.75 -23.39
C VAL A 172 0.30 5.27 -23.02
N GLY A 173 0.19 4.93 -21.73
CA GLY A 173 0.06 3.56 -21.25
C GLY A 173 -1.17 2.82 -21.79
N ALA A 174 -2.25 3.53 -22.12
CA ALA A 174 -3.43 2.91 -22.71
C ALA A 174 -3.25 2.47 -24.16
N VAL A 175 -2.36 3.13 -24.91
CA VAL A 175 -2.19 2.90 -26.35
C VAL A 175 -0.95 2.07 -26.68
N LEU A 176 0.00 1.95 -25.76
CA LEU A 176 1.14 1.04 -25.91
C LEU A 176 0.73 -0.42 -25.70
N ALA A 177 1.59 -1.35 -26.14
CA ALA A 177 1.36 -2.76 -25.90
C ALA A 177 1.40 -3.06 -24.39
N PRO A 178 0.52 -3.93 -23.86
CA PRO A 178 0.54 -4.29 -22.46
C PRO A 178 1.92 -4.77 -22.00
N GLY A 179 2.41 -4.27 -20.87
CA GLY A 179 3.74 -4.61 -20.34
C GLY A 179 4.90 -3.79 -20.91
N SER A 180 4.62 -2.77 -21.73
CA SER A 180 5.66 -1.83 -22.19
C SER A 180 6.11 -0.96 -21.01
N PRO A 181 7.41 -0.84 -20.72
CA PRO A 181 7.89 -0.09 -19.57
C PRO A 181 7.73 1.42 -19.77
N LEU A 182 7.22 2.08 -18.74
CA LEU A 182 6.98 3.52 -18.66
C LEU A 182 7.83 4.20 -17.59
N GLY A 183 8.37 3.43 -16.64
CA GLY A 183 9.16 3.97 -15.54
C GLY A 183 9.36 3.00 -14.40
N ALA A 184 9.90 3.51 -13.29
CA ALA A 184 10.03 2.77 -12.04
C ALA A 184 9.82 3.68 -10.83
N PHE A 185 9.46 3.08 -9.70
CA PHE A 185 9.32 3.78 -8.43
C PHE A 185 9.97 3.00 -7.29
N ALA A 186 10.25 3.74 -6.23
CA ALA A 186 10.62 3.22 -4.94
C ALA A 186 9.88 4.00 -3.85
N MET A 187 9.53 3.31 -2.77
CA MET A 187 8.88 3.91 -1.62
C MET A 187 9.42 3.34 -0.31
N ALA A 188 9.32 4.15 0.73
CA ALA A 188 9.65 3.84 2.10
C ALA A 188 8.52 4.38 2.97
N LEU A 189 7.74 3.50 3.58
CA LEU A 189 6.53 3.86 4.33
C LEU A 189 6.61 3.34 5.78
N ASP A 190 6.00 4.09 6.70
CA ASP A 190 5.78 3.67 8.09
C ASP A 190 4.28 3.38 8.31
N PHE A 191 3.98 2.45 9.22
CA PHE A 191 2.60 2.23 9.64
C PHE A 191 2.07 3.45 10.40
N THR A 192 0.94 4.00 9.96
CA THR A 192 0.17 4.99 10.73
C THR A 192 -0.94 4.33 11.54
N LEU A 193 -1.42 3.18 11.06
CA LEU A 193 -2.30 2.26 11.77
C LEU A 193 -1.79 0.84 11.55
N ASN A 194 -1.65 0.07 12.64
CA ASN A 194 -1.29 -1.33 12.58
C ASN A 194 -2.26 -2.17 13.43
N ASN A 195 -3.32 -2.65 12.78
CA ASN A 195 -4.27 -3.64 13.32
C ASN A 195 -3.96 -5.06 12.82
N THR A 196 -2.73 -5.29 12.33
CA THR A 196 -2.35 -6.59 11.77
C THR A 196 -2.22 -7.70 12.82
N GLY A 197 -2.24 -7.35 14.11
CA GLY A 197 -1.93 -8.27 15.21
C GLY A 197 -0.45 -8.68 15.27
N VAL A 198 0.39 -8.13 14.40
CA VAL A 198 1.82 -8.42 14.28
C VAL A 198 2.65 -7.18 14.62
N VAL A 199 3.79 -7.40 15.27
CA VAL A 199 4.80 -6.37 15.46
C VAL A 199 5.77 -6.39 14.28
N TRP A 200 5.80 -5.28 13.55
CA TRP A 200 6.74 -5.06 12.46
C TRP A 200 7.98 -4.32 12.98
N GLY A 201 9.13 -4.66 12.44
CA GLY A 201 10.39 -3.97 12.69
C GLY A 201 10.76 -3.10 11.51
N LYS A 202 11.52 -2.05 11.79
CA LYS A 202 12.04 -1.16 10.76
C LYS A 202 13.12 -1.84 9.92
N ALA A 203 13.12 -1.54 8.63
CA ALA A 203 14.14 -1.89 7.66
C ALA A 203 14.75 -0.60 7.07
N ASN A 204 15.98 -0.71 6.57
CA ASN A 204 16.62 0.39 5.86
C ASN A 204 16.23 0.31 4.38
N CYS A 205 15.38 1.22 3.94
CA CYS A 205 15.00 1.37 2.54
C CYS A 205 15.94 2.39 1.90
N THR A 206 16.53 2.02 0.77
CA THR A 206 17.38 2.93 -0.01
C THR A 206 16.57 3.53 -1.13
N ASP A 207 16.57 4.85 -1.24
CA ASP A 207 16.05 5.55 -2.41
C ASP A 207 17.08 5.45 -3.54
N PRO A 208 16.80 4.75 -4.65
CA PRO A 208 17.73 4.64 -5.76
C PRO A 208 17.89 5.95 -6.55
N PHE A 209 16.99 6.91 -6.40
CA PHE A 209 16.99 8.19 -7.13
C PHE A 209 17.84 9.24 -6.42
N THR A 210 17.76 9.32 -5.08
CA THR A 210 18.55 10.26 -4.29
C THR A 210 19.74 9.63 -3.54
N ALA A 211 19.87 8.31 -3.58
CA ALA A 211 20.85 7.53 -2.81
C ALA A 211 20.77 7.76 -1.29
N THR A 212 19.59 8.15 -0.78
CA THR A 212 19.33 8.32 0.65
C THR A 212 18.83 7.02 1.28
N VAL A 213 18.99 6.89 2.60
CA VAL A 213 18.52 5.72 3.35
C VAL A 213 17.56 6.17 4.43
N SER A 214 16.36 5.58 4.42
CA SER A 214 15.31 5.80 5.42
C SER A 214 15.05 4.53 6.21
N SER A 215 14.91 4.66 7.53
CA SER A 215 14.59 3.53 8.42
C SER A 215 13.10 3.52 8.74
N VAL A 216 12.36 2.67 8.03
CA VAL A 216 10.89 2.63 8.04
C VAL A 216 10.36 1.19 8.09
N ASP A 217 9.06 1.01 8.30
CA ASP A 217 8.45 -0.31 8.45
C ASP A 217 8.29 -1.09 7.11
N VAL A 218 8.15 -0.39 5.99
CA VAL A 218 7.88 -0.96 4.66
C VAL A 218 8.79 -0.36 3.61
N CYS A 219 9.51 -1.20 2.87
CA CYS A 219 10.19 -0.81 1.64
C CYS A 219 9.39 -1.32 0.44
N GLY A 220 9.11 -0.47 -0.54
CA GLY A 220 8.41 -0.86 -1.75
C GLY A 220 9.16 -0.49 -3.01
N THR A 221 9.04 -1.32 -4.04
CA THR A 221 9.59 -1.05 -5.38
C THR A 221 8.66 -1.61 -6.44
N GLY A 222 8.69 -1.01 -7.63
CA GLY A 222 7.95 -1.50 -8.78
C GLY A 222 8.31 -0.77 -10.07
N THR A 223 7.64 -1.17 -11.15
CA THR A 223 7.78 -0.57 -12.48
C THR A 223 6.43 -0.13 -13.00
N PHE A 224 6.37 0.98 -13.72
CA PHE A 224 5.15 1.37 -14.39
C PHE A 224 5.10 0.73 -15.76
N ASP A 225 4.07 -0.06 -16.03
CA ASP A 225 3.88 -0.75 -17.29
C ASP A 225 2.58 -0.34 -17.96
N ALA A 226 2.61 -0.22 -19.29
CA ALA A 226 1.42 0.10 -20.09
C ALA A 226 0.30 -0.93 -19.88
N SER A 227 -0.93 -0.47 -19.65
CA SER A 227 -2.10 -1.36 -19.57
C SER A 227 -2.54 -1.88 -20.95
N GLY A 228 -2.28 -1.10 -22.00
CA GLY A 228 -2.72 -1.36 -23.37
C GLY A 228 -4.23 -1.46 -23.55
N ARG A 229 -5.01 -0.83 -22.66
CA ARG A 229 -6.49 -0.92 -22.66
C ARG A 229 -7.17 -0.51 -23.97
N ASN A 230 -6.54 0.32 -24.80
CA ASN A 230 -7.07 0.78 -26.09
C ASN A 230 -6.55 -0.03 -27.30
N THR A 231 -5.74 -1.07 -27.06
CA THR A 231 -5.18 -1.91 -28.13
C THR A 231 -5.57 -3.37 -27.96
N THR A 232 -4.83 -4.12 -27.15
CA THR A 232 -4.99 -5.56 -26.93
C THR A 232 -5.16 -5.92 -25.45
N GLY A 233 -5.10 -4.92 -24.57
CA GLY A 233 -5.23 -5.09 -23.12
C GLY A 233 -6.66 -5.35 -22.66
N PRO A 234 -6.83 -5.71 -21.37
CA PRO A 234 -8.15 -5.90 -20.78
C PRO A 234 -8.94 -4.59 -20.75
N ALA A 235 -10.27 -4.67 -20.84
CA ALA A 235 -11.15 -3.51 -20.71
C ALA A 235 -11.11 -3.00 -19.25
N THR A 236 -10.29 -1.97 -19.01
CA THR A 236 -10.04 -1.42 -17.68
C THR A 236 -10.08 0.10 -17.69
N PRO A 237 -10.46 0.77 -16.59
CA PRO A 237 -10.42 2.21 -16.51
C PRO A 237 -9.00 2.76 -16.24
N TYR A 238 -7.99 1.90 -16.08
CA TYR A 238 -6.61 2.28 -15.75
C TYR A 238 -5.70 2.37 -16.98
N ASP A 239 -4.79 3.33 -16.98
CA ASP A 239 -3.82 3.55 -18.05
C ASP A 239 -2.51 2.78 -17.83
N VAL A 240 -2.19 2.51 -16.56
CA VAL A 240 -0.92 1.93 -16.13
C VAL A 240 -1.18 0.79 -15.15
N PHE A 241 -0.35 -0.24 -15.22
CA PHE A 241 -0.28 -1.35 -14.27
C PHE A 241 1.15 -1.49 -13.76
N ASP A 242 1.32 -1.92 -12.52
CA ASP A 242 2.66 -2.06 -11.94
C ASP A 242 2.78 -3.39 -11.22
N PRO A 243 3.83 -4.19 -11.49
CA PRO A 243 4.26 -5.18 -10.52
C PRO A 243 4.77 -4.45 -9.28
N LEU A 244 4.15 -4.75 -8.14
CA LEU A 244 4.48 -4.15 -6.85
C LEU A 244 5.09 -5.20 -5.93
N GLU A 245 6.22 -4.86 -5.32
CA GLU A 245 6.83 -5.62 -4.24
C GLU A 245 6.94 -4.77 -2.99
N LEU A 246 6.50 -5.32 -1.85
CA LEU A 246 6.56 -4.71 -0.52
C LEU A 246 7.33 -5.61 0.42
N ALA A 247 8.51 -5.17 0.86
CA ALA A 247 9.31 -5.83 1.86
C ALA A 247 8.99 -5.30 3.26
N LEU A 248 8.71 -6.20 4.20
CA LEU A 248 8.47 -5.93 5.61
C LEU A 248 9.30 -6.88 6.47
N TYR A 249 9.51 -6.53 7.75
CA TYR A 249 10.22 -7.38 8.70
C TYR A 249 9.34 -7.72 9.90
N ARG A 250 8.86 -8.97 10.00
CA ARG A 250 8.07 -9.42 11.15
C ARG A 250 8.99 -9.73 12.33
N ILE A 251 8.81 -9.04 13.44
CA ILE A 251 9.52 -9.38 14.69
C ILE A 251 8.88 -10.64 15.30
N PRO A 252 9.68 -11.67 15.64
CA PRO A 252 9.16 -12.84 16.36
C PRO A 252 8.48 -12.44 17.67
N GLU A 253 7.32 -13.03 17.96
CA GLU A 253 6.62 -12.74 19.22
C GLU A 253 7.48 -13.15 20.43
N PRO A 254 7.53 -12.35 21.52
CA PRO A 254 8.38 -12.62 22.68
C PRO A 254 8.19 -14.01 23.31
N ARG A 255 7.00 -14.60 23.15
CA ARG A 255 6.64 -15.90 23.75
C ARG A 255 7.49 -17.05 23.21
N THR A 256 7.90 -17.04 21.94
CA THR A 256 8.78 -18.08 21.38
C THR A 256 10.20 -17.95 21.91
N LEU A 257 10.70 -16.72 22.09
CA LEU A 257 12.02 -16.47 22.71
C LEU A 257 12.07 -16.97 24.16
N VAL A 258 11.00 -16.74 24.92
CA VAL A 258 10.91 -17.17 26.32
C VAL A 258 10.88 -18.70 26.43
N ILE A 259 10.15 -19.41 25.56
CA ILE A 259 10.10 -20.88 25.56
C ILE A 259 11.45 -21.49 25.18
N VAL A 260 12.15 -20.93 24.18
CA VAL A 260 13.50 -21.35 23.81
C VAL A 260 14.46 -21.13 24.99
N GLY A 261 14.37 -19.96 25.66
CA GLY A 261 15.14 -19.66 26.86
C GLY A 261 14.89 -20.65 28.00
N PHE A 262 13.63 -20.98 28.30
CA PHE A 262 13.30 -21.99 29.30
C PHE A 262 13.71 -23.40 28.89
N GLY A 263 13.66 -23.74 27.60
CA GLY A 263 14.15 -25.01 27.07
C GLY A 263 15.65 -25.18 27.30
N PHE A 264 16.44 -24.14 27.03
CA PHE A 264 17.87 -24.15 27.34
C PHE A 264 18.17 -24.18 28.84
N LEU A 265 17.37 -23.49 29.66
CA LEU A 265 17.48 -23.56 31.12
C LEU A 265 17.19 -24.98 31.64
N ALA A 266 16.15 -25.64 31.11
CA ALA A 266 15.79 -27.02 31.47
C ALA A 266 16.85 -28.04 31.04
N LEU A 267 17.46 -27.86 29.86
CA LEU A 267 18.60 -28.68 29.40
C LEU A 267 19.87 -28.42 30.22
N GLY A 268 20.10 -27.19 30.69
CA GLY A 268 21.19 -26.86 31.59
C GLY A 268 21.04 -27.52 32.97
N LEU A 269 19.80 -27.60 33.48
CA LEU A 269 19.49 -28.25 34.76
C LEU A 269 19.49 -29.79 34.65
N SER A 270 19.15 -30.38 33.50
CA SER A 270 19.18 -31.84 33.32
C SER A 270 20.61 -32.42 33.31
N ARG A 271 21.60 -31.67 32.80
CA ARG A 271 23.02 -32.08 32.84
C ARG A 271 23.62 -32.08 34.25
N ARG A 272 23.13 -31.26 35.19
CA ARG A 272 23.63 -31.27 36.58
C ARG A 272 23.20 -32.51 37.37
N ARG A 273 22.11 -33.18 36.99
CA ARG A 273 21.69 -34.44 37.62
C ARG A 273 22.50 -35.66 37.18
N SER A 274 23.12 -35.61 36.00
CA SER A 274 23.96 -36.71 35.47
C SER A 274 25.40 -36.71 36.02
N LEU A 275 25.84 -35.63 36.67
CA LEU A 275 27.19 -35.52 37.25
C LEU A 275 27.20 -35.70 38.77
N ALA A 276 26.04 -35.99 39.37
CA ALA A 276 25.87 -36.23 40.80
C ALA A 276 25.59 -37.71 41.12
N SER A 277 25.86 -38.63 40.17
CA SER A 277 25.82 -40.08 40.34
C SER A 277 27.21 -40.68 40.20
#